data_AF-A0A1I0RHR7-F1
#
_entry.id   AF-A0A1I0RHR7-F1
#
_cell.length_a   1.000
_cell.length_b   1.000
_cell.length_c   1.000
_cell.angle_alpha   90.00
_cell.angle_beta   90.00
_cell.angle_gamma   90.00
#
_symmetry.space_group_name_H-M   'P 1'
#
loop_
_entity.id
_entity.type
_entity.pdbx_description
1 polymer ?
#
loop_
_entity_poly.entity_id
_entity_poly.type
_entity_poly.pdbx_seq_one_letter_code
_entity_poly.pdbx_strand_id
1 'polypeptide(L)'
;MENFRDSYHHSIIDEVWITLPSFIEWLKNKRDKTKHYYSINLTILFHSTCIIEGFLFQLLTDNCGHPSQNETIEDRLRIDLFKKLESASWLQYVEFFQLISGKKLTELTDNETWKAITVLFQLRNQLTHGKYLELNFKTLESSEPLINGKYAHIYTYYKEVGLIDLKRENFVPGIVSFVTSESADFFYLKTKKLLEDILTGYPDENWLGPVKETYNLAFEVE
;
A
#
# COMPACT_ATOMS: atom_id res chain seq x y z
N MET A 1 10.59 -2.02 -52.43
CA MET A 1 11.22 -0.95 -51.65
C MET A 1 10.91 -1.21 -50.20
N GLU A 2 11.96 -1.58 -49.48
CA GLU A 2 11.98 -1.84 -48.05
C GLU A 2 11.71 -0.58 -47.21
N ASN A 3 11.15 -0.85 -46.02
CA ASN A 3 11.42 -0.19 -44.75
C ASN A 3 11.20 1.33 -44.64
N PHE A 4 10.13 1.70 -43.93
CA PHE A 4 10.32 2.53 -42.74
C PHE A 4 9.57 1.88 -41.57
N ARG A 5 10.40 1.19 -40.77
CA ARG A 5 10.08 0.53 -39.51
C ARG A 5 9.18 1.40 -38.64
N ASP A 6 8.14 0.74 -38.12
CA ASP A 6 7.47 1.10 -36.88
C ASP A 6 8.50 1.52 -35.84
N SER A 7 8.57 2.82 -35.53
CA SER A 7 9.20 3.28 -34.32
C SER A 7 8.23 2.96 -33.17
N TYR A 8 8.19 1.70 -32.77
CA TYR A 8 7.73 1.34 -31.44
C TYR A 8 8.62 2.09 -30.46
N HIS A 9 8.13 3.22 -29.96
CA HIS A 9 8.58 3.71 -28.67
C HIS A 9 8.18 2.64 -27.67
N HIS A 10 9.08 1.69 -27.41
CA HIS A 10 9.04 0.91 -26.17
C HIS A 10 9.24 1.94 -25.05
N SER A 11 8.14 2.50 -24.54
CA SER A 11 8.17 3.07 -23.21
C SER A 11 8.51 1.89 -22.30
N ILE A 12 9.73 1.88 -21.78
CA ILE A 12 10.05 1.05 -20.63
C ILE A 12 9.17 1.60 -19.51
N ILE A 13 8.05 0.94 -19.25
CA ILE A 13 7.26 1.18 -18.05
C ILE A 13 8.04 0.49 -16.95
N ASP A 14 8.93 1.25 -16.29
CA ASP A 14 9.58 0.78 -15.07
C ASP A 14 8.51 0.75 -13.99
N GLU A 15 7.93 -0.43 -13.76
CA GLU A 15 7.00 -0.69 -12.67
C GLU A 15 7.78 -0.62 -11.35
N VAL A 16 8.00 0.59 -10.83
CA VAL A 16 8.88 0.83 -9.66
C VAL A 16 8.52 -0.06 -8.47
N TRP A 17 7.23 -0.39 -8.32
CA TRP A 17 6.72 -1.18 -7.22
C TRP A 17 7.32 -2.59 -7.14
N ILE A 18 7.79 -3.16 -8.25
CA ILE A 18 8.37 -4.52 -8.31
C ILE A 18 9.69 -4.64 -7.53
N THR A 19 10.40 -3.52 -7.38
CA THR A 19 11.69 -3.46 -6.68
C THR A 19 11.52 -3.26 -5.18
N LEU A 20 10.35 -2.80 -4.74
CA LEU A 20 10.12 -2.42 -3.36
C LEU A 20 10.12 -3.61 -2.39
N PRO A 21 9.59 -4.80 -2.72
CA PRO A 21 9.65 -5.95 -1.82
C PRO A 21 11.07 -6.36 -1.47
N SER A 22 11.95 -6.53 -2.45
CA SER A 22 13.36 -6.89 -2.21
C SER A 22 14.09 -5.80 -1.44
N PHE A 23 13.77 -4.52 -1.71
CA PHE A 23 14.31 -3.41 -0.94
C PHE A 23 13.81 -3.41 0.52
N ILE A 24 12.55 -3.75 0.78
CA ILE A 24 12.00 -3.93 2.13
C ILE A 24 12.73 -5.06 2.86
N GLU A 25 12.97 -6.22 2.21
CA GLU A 25 13.73 -7.31 2.85
C GLU A 25 15.16 -6.88 3.18
N TRP A 26 15.81 -6.12 2.29
CA TRP A 26 17.12 -5.52 2.58
C TRP A 26 17.06 -4.56 3.78
N LEU A 27 16.05 -3.68 3.83
CA LEU A 27 15.84 -2.73 4.93
C LEU A 27 15.63 -3.45 6.27
N LYS A 28 14.81 -4.51 6.30
CA LYS A 28 14.59 -5.35 7.48
C LYS A 28 15.91 -5.95 7.99
N ASN A 29 16.76 -6.45 7.09
CA ASN A 29 18.08 -7.01 7.42
C ASN A 29 19.09 -5.96 7.95
N LYS A 30 18.90 -4.69 7.61
CA LYS A 30 19.75 -3.58 8.11
C LYS A 30 19.21 -2.94 9.37
N ARG A 31 17.89 -3.00 9.61
CA ARG A 31 17.18 -2.32 10.71
C ARG A 31 17.90 -2.44 12.05
N ASP A 32 18.21 -3.66 12.46
CA ASP A 32 18.76 -3.96 13.79
C ASP A 32 20.25 -3.59 13.93
N LYS A 33 20.90 -3.23 12.83
CA LYS A 33 22.34 -2.87 12.77
C LYS A 33 22.57 -1.37 12.72
N THR A 34 21.53 -0.54 12.81
CA THR A 34 21.65 0.91 12.64
C THR A 34 20.91 1.69 13.72
N LYS A 35 21.35 2.93 13.96
CA LYS A 35 20.62 3.90 14.80
C LYS A 35 19.39 4.49 14.10
N HIS A 36 19.18 4.17 12.82
CA HIS A 36 18.11 4.70 11.98
C HIS A 36 16.88 3.78 11.90
N TYR A 37 16.68 2.91 12.90
CA TYR A 37 15.58 1.94 12.93
C TYR A 37 14.20 2.60 12.73
N TYR A 38 13.97 3.79 13.30
CA TYR A 38 12.72 4.54 13.13
C TYR A 38 12.49 4.93 11.66
N SER A 39 13.51 5.51 11.01
CA SER A 39 13.44 5.88 9.60
C SER A 39 13.25 4.67 8.69
N ILE A 40 13.92 3.55 9.00
CA ILE A 40 13.75 2.30 8.27
C ILE A 40 12.31 1.78 8.37
N ASN A 41 11.74 1.74 9.58
CA ASN A 41 10.35 1.33 9.78
C ASN A 41 9.36 2.25 9.06
N LEU A 42 9.60 3.57 9.11
CA LEU A 42 8.82 4.54 8.36
C LEU A 42 8.87 4.28 6.84
N THR A 43 10.07 4.02 6.31
CA THR A 43 10.27 3.69 4.91
C THR A 43 9.54 2.40 4.51
N ILE A 44 9.57 1.35 5.34
CA ILE A 44 8.83 0.10 5.09
C ILE A 44 7.31 0.36 5.02
N LEU A 45 6.76 1.17 5.95
CA LEU A 45 5.34 1.53 5.93
C LEU A 45 4.95 2.28 4.65
N PHE A 46 5.78 3.22 4.20
CA PHE A 46 5.54 3.94 2.94
C PHE A 46 5.65 3.04 1.73
N HIS A 47 6.69 2.22 1.63
CA HIS A 47 6.85 1.31 0.51
C HIS A 47 5.74 0.25 0.46
N SER A 48 5.21 -0.18 1.60
CA SER A 48 4.02 -1.03 1.65
C SER A 48 2.81 -0.39 0.96
N THR A 49 2.55 0.90 1.18
CA THR A 49 1.49 1.61 0.45
C THR A 49 1.78 1.76 -1.04
N CYS A 50 3.04 2.05 -1.42
CA CYS A 50 3.44 2.17 -2.81
C CYS A 50 3.33 0.86 -3.59
N ILE A 51 3.59 -0.28 -2.94
CA ILE A 51 3.38 -1.61 -3.53
C ILE A 51 1.91 -1.80 -3.91
N ILE A 52 0.99 -1.48 -3.01
CA ILE A 52 -0.46 -1.65 -3.24
C ILE A 52 -0.93 -0.72 -4.35
N GLU A 53 -0.54 0.56 -4.31
CA GLU A 53 -0.91 1.54 -5.34
C GLU A 53 -0.34 1.17 -6.70
N GLY A 54 0.94 0.76 -6.77
CA GLY A 54 1.59 0.34 -8.01
C GLY A 54 0.99 -0.93 -8.60
N PHE A 55 0.71 -1.93 -7.77
CA PHE A 55 0.03 -3.15 -8.17
C PHE A 55 -1.36 -2.85 -8.74
N LEU A 56 -2.17 -2.04 -8.04
CA LEU A 56 -3.51 -1.67 -8.51
C LEU A 56 -3.46 -0.79 -9.76
N PHE A 57 -2.49 0.13 -9.86
CA PHE A 57 -2.30 0.94 -11.05
C PHE A 57 -2.07 0.06 -12.27
N GLN A 58 -1.07 -0.82 -12.20
CA GLN A 58 -0.74 -1.76 -13.28
C GLN A 58 -1.95 -2.62 -13.65
N LEU A 59 -2.57 -3.24 -12.64
CA LEU A 59 -3.73 -4.11 -12.84
C LEU A 59 -4.87 -3.39 -13.58
N LEU A 60 -5.13 -2.12 -13.25
CA LEU A 60 -6.20 -1.35 -13.90
C LEU A 60 -5.78 -0.88 -15.30
N THR A 61 -4.53 -0.47 -15.50
CA THR A 61 -4.04 -0.01 -16.80
C THR A 61 -3.95 -1.14 -17.82
N ASP A 62 -3.51 -2.32 -17.42
CA ASP A 62 -3.39 -3.49 -18.29
C ASP A 62 -4.74 -3.91 -18.83
N ASN A 63 -5.78 -3.83 -17.99
CA ASN A 63 -7.14 -4.19 -18.36
C ASN A 63 -7.89 -3.10 -19.14
N CYS A 64 -7.46 -1.84 -19.05
CA CYS A 64 -8.02 -0.76 -19.88
C CYS A 64 -7.30 -0.59 -21.22
N GLY A 65 -6.08 -1.14 -21.35
CA GLY A 65 -5.21 -0.99 -22.51
C GLY A 65 -4.59 0.41 -22.60
N HIS A 66 -3.39 0.49 -23.19
CA HIS A 66 -2.72 1.77 -23.40
C HIS A 66 -3.40 2.61 -24.50
N PRO A 67 -3.52 3.93 -24.32
CA PRO A 67 -4.04 4.80 -25.36
C PRO A 67 -3.06 4.87 -26.54
N SER A 68 -3.53 4.55 -27.75
CA SER A 68 -2.66 4.50 -28.95
C SER A 68 -2.43 5.86 -29.60
N GLN A 69 -3.33 6.84 -29.40
CA GLN A 69 -3.21 8.27 -29.78
C GLN A 69 -4.51 9.02 -29.42
N ASN A 70 -4.53 10.36 -29.34
CA ASN A 70 -5.70 11.16 -28.91
C ASN A 70 -6.81 11.30 -29.99
N GLU A 71 -7.01 10.28 -30.82
CA GLU A 71 -7.83 10.36 -32.03
C GLU A 71 -9.30 10.10 -31.72
N THR A 72 -9.61 9.06 -30.94
CA THR A 72 -10.99 8.65 -30.66
C THR A 72 -11.53 9.18 -29.32
N ILE A 73 -12.85 9.07 -29.12
CA ILE A 73 -13.47 9.34 -27.80
C ILE A 73 -12.98 8.33 -26.77
N GLU A 74 -12.82 7.06 -27.15
CA GLU A 74 -12.30 6.02 -26.26
C GLU A 74 -10.88 6.33 -25.81
N ASP A 75 -10.01 6.77 -26.72
CA ASP A 75 -8.65 7.17 -26.36
C ASP A 75 -8.63 8.35 -25.39
N ARG A 76 -9.49 9.36 -25.62
CA ARG A 76 -9.63 10.50 -24.71
C ARG A 76 -10.08 10.07 -23.32
N LEU A 77 -11.02 9.14 -23.24
CA LEU A 77 -11.50 8.59 -21.97
C LEU A 77 -10.41 7.76 -21.27
N ARG A 78 -9.63 6.97 -22.00
CA ARG A 78 -8.49 6.23 -21.44
C ARG A 78 -7.40 7.16 -20.93
N ILE A 79 -7.05 8.21 -21.67
CA ILE A 79 -6.09 9.22 -21.23
C ILE A 79 -6.57 9.92 -19.94
N ASP A 80 -7.85 10.28 -19.86
CA ASP A 80 -8.42 10.89 -18.65
C ASP A 80 -8.40 9.91 -17.46
N LEU A 81 -8.73 8.63 -17.69
CA LEU A 81 -8.63 7.59 -16.67
C LEU A 81 -7.20 7.42 -16.17
N PHE A 82 -6.20 7.34 -17.04
CA PHE A 82 -4.80 7.18 -16.65
C PHE A 82 -4.32 8.35 -15.79
N LYS A 83 -4.63 9.60 -16.18
CA LYS A 83 -4.32 10.79 -15.37
C LYS A 83 -4.97 10.76 -13.99
N LYS A 84 -6.20 10.23 -13.90
CA LYS A 84 -6.90 10.07 -12.63
C LYS A 84 -6.26 8.98 -11.77
N LEU A 85 -5.82 7.88 -12.36
CA LEU A 85 -5.10 6.80 -11.67
C LEU A 85 -3.75 7.29 -11.11
N GLU A 86 -2.99 8.06 -11.89
CA GLU A 86 -1.68 8.61 -11.48
C GLU A 86 -1.74 9.47 -10.20
N SER A 87 -2.87 10.12 -9.95
CA SER A 87 -3.09 11.02 -8.80
C SER A 87 -4.09 10.47 -7.79
N ALA A 88 -4.49 9.20 -7.94
CA ALA A 88 -5.50 8.58 -7.11
C ALA A 88 -5.02 8.36 -5.66
N SER A 89 -5.90 8.67 -4.71
CA SER A 89 -5.80 8.19 -3.33
C SER A 89 -6.28 6.74 -3.21
N TRP A 90 -5.97 6.09 -2.08
CA TRP A 90 -6.47 4.74 -1.77
C TRP A 90 -7.96 4.56 -2.04
N LEU A 91 -8.82 5.46 -1.55
CA LEU A 91 -10.26 5.33 -1.75
C LEU A 91 -10.65 5.42 -3.22
N GLN A 92 -9.96 6.27 -4.00
CA GLN A 92 -10.19 6.37 -5.44
C GLN A 92 -9.73 5.10 -6.17
N TYR A 93 -8.61 4.47 -5.77
CA TYR A 93 -8.23 3.16 -6.29
C TYR A 93 -9.30 2.09 -6.05
N VAL A 94 -9.90 2.08 -4.85
CA VAL A 94 -11.00 1.15 -4.52
C VAL A 94 -12.21 1.39 -5.44
N GLU A 95 -12.55 2.66 -5.69
CA GLU A 95 -13.64 3.04 -6.59
C GLU A 95 -13.35 2.68 -8.05
N PHE A 96 -12.13 2.97 -8.55
CA PHE A 96 -11.72 2.63 -9.91
C PHE A 96 -11.69 1.13 -10.12
N PHE A 97 -11.19 0.36 -9.15
CA PHE A 97 -11.23 -1.08 -9.18
C PHE A 97 -12.67 -1.58 -9.34
N GLN A 98 -13.61 -1.07 -8.53
CA GLN A 98 -15.01 -1.48 -8.63
C GLN A 98 -15.63 -1.09 -9.97
N LEU A 99 -15.31 0.09 -10.50
CA LEU A 99 -15.84 0.57 -11.76
C LEU A 99 -15.35 -0.27 -12.95
N ILE A 100 -14.07 -0.65 -12.96
CA ILE A 100 -13.43 -1.37 -14.07
C ILE A 100 -13.71 -2.88 -14.00
N SER A 101 -13.59 -3.47 -12.80
CA SER A 101 -13.75 -4.92 -12.60
C SER A 101 -15.20 -5.35 -12.37
N GLY A 102 -16.08 -4.42 -11.98
CA GLY A 102 -17.44 -4.73 -11.51
C GLY A 102 -17.50 -5.39 -10.12
N LYS A 103 -16.36 -5.60 -9.44
CA LYS A 103 -16.25 -6.24 -8.12
C LYS A 103 -15.68 -5.30 -7.07
N LYS A 104 -16.06 -5.48 -5.81
CA LYS A 104 -15.44 -4.71 -4.72
C LYS A 104 -14.16 -5.40 -4.27
N LEU A 105 -13.09 -4.64 -4.00
CA LEU A 105 -11.88 -5.19 -3.38
C LEU A 105 -12.17 -5.91 -2.05
N THR A 106 -13.14 -5.43 -1.28
CA THR A 106 -13.61 -6.06 -0.03
C THR A 106 -14.22 -7.45 -0.22
N GLU A 107 -14.61 -7.82 -1.45
CA GLU A 107 -15.12 -9.16 -1.76
C GLU A 107 -13.97 -10.14 -2.05
N LEU A 108 -12.75 -9.64 -2.27
CA LEU A 108 -11.58 -10.43 -2.65
C LEU A 108 -10.64 -10.70 -1.47
N THR A 109 -10.73 -9.94 -0.39
CA THR A 109 -9.89 -10.08 0.81
C THR A 109 -10.73 -10.18 2.07
N ASP A 110 -10.15 -10.75 3.13
CA ASP A 110 -10.81 -10.80 4.43
C ASP A 110 -10.88 -9.45 5.14
N ASN A 111 -11.80 -9.34 6.10
CA ASN A 111 -12.05 -8.11 6.85
C ASN A 111 -10.85 -7.67 7.70
N GLU A 112 -10.00 -8.60 8.14
CA GLU A 112 -8.83 -8.27 8.96
C GLU A 112 -7.76 -7.55 8.12
N THR A 113 -7.47 -8.10 6.95
CA THR A 113 -6.54 -7.56 5.96
C THR A 113 -7.06 -6.24 5.40
N TRP A 114 -8.35 -6.17 5.05
CA TRP A 114 -8.97 -4.93 4.62
C TRP A 114 -8.82 -3.79 5.64
N LYS A 115 -9.11 -4.08 6.92
CA LYS A 115 -8.94 -3.11 8.01
C LYS A 115 -7.49 -2.68 8.17
N ALA A 116 -6.55 -3.64 8.11
CA ALA A 116 -5.12 -3.34 8.20
C ALA A 116 -4.70 -2.35 7.11
N ILE A 117 -5.04 -2.64 5.86
CA ILE A 117 -4.64 -1.79 4.73
C ILE A 117 -5.29 -0.41 4.82
N THR A 118 -6.57 -0.34 5.20
CA THR A 118 -7.25 0.94 5.42
C THR A 118 -6.53 1.79 6.46
N VAL A 119 -6.14 1.18 7.59
CA VAL A 119 -5.39 1.86 8.66
C VAL A 119 -3.98 2.24 8.20
N LEU A 120 -3.31 1.41 7.40
CA LEU A 120 -1.99 1.73 6.83
C LEU A 120 -2.04 3.00 5.98
N PHE A 121 -3.02 3.13 5.09
CA PHE A 121 -3.18 4.34 4.27
C PHE A 121 -3.55 5.57 5.10
N GLN A 122 -4.39 5.41 6.13
CA GLN A 122 -4.70 6.48 7.07
C GLN A 122 -3.45 6.95 7.82
N LEU A 123 -2.64 6.01 8.30
CA LEU A 123 -1.37 6.27 8.97
C LEU A 123 -0.39 6.99 8.03
N ARG A 124 -0.20 6.48 6.81
CA ARG A 124 0.64 7.12 5.78
C ARG A 124 0.25 8.57 5.59
N ASN A 125 -1.05 8.86 5.43
CA ASN A 125 -1.55 10.22 5.24
C ASN A 125 -1.28 11.14 6.43
N GLN A 126 -1.23 10.63 7.65
CA GLN A 126 -0.85 11.46 8.79
C GLN A 126 0.67 11.71 8.85
N LEU A 127 1.47 10.68 8.57
CA LEU A 127 2.94 10.72 8.63
C LEU A 127 3.55 11.62 7.54
N THR A 128 3.03 11.58 6.31
CA THR A 128 3.55 12.39 5.19
C THR A 128 3.45 13.89 5.41
N HIS A 129 2.51 14.33 6.24
CA HIS A 129 2.34 15.75 6.57
C HIS A 129 3.14 16.19 7.82
N GLY A 130 3.99 15.32 8.37
CA GLY A 130 4.82 15.65 9.54
C GLY A 130 4.02 16.05 10.77
N LYS A 131 2.74 15.65 10.86
CA LYS A 131 1.87 16.03 11.98
C LYS A 131 2.32 15.29 13.22
N TYR A 132 2.51 16.02 14.32
CA TYR A 132 2.85 15.42 15.60
C TYR A 132 1.78 14.40 16.03
N LEU A 133 2.24 13.27 16.55
CA LEU A 133 1.43 12.25 17.18
C LEU A 133 1.22 12.65 18.64
N GLU A 134 0.14 13.37 18.91
CA GLU A 134 -0.18 13.79 20.28
C GLU A 134 -1.16 12.80 20.91
N LEU A 135 -0.73 12.13 21.98
CA LEU A 135 -1.59 11.29 22.80
C LEU A 135 -1.78 11.94 24.16
N ASN A 136 -3.01 12.35 24.43
CA ASN A 136 -3.37 12.97 25.69
C ASN A 136 -3.76 11.89 26.70
N PHE A 137 -3.09 11.85 27.85
CA PHE A 137 -3.44 10.97 28.96
C PHE A 137 -4.29 11.75 29.96
N LYS A 138 -5.40 11.16 30.43
CA LYS A 138 -6.35 11.84 31.31
C LYS A 138 -5.74 12.11 32.70
N THR A 139 -4.90 11.19 33.17
CA THR A 139 -4.05 11.30 34.37
C THR A 139 -2.82 10.39 34.22
N LEU A 140 -1.72 10.69 34.94
CA LEU A 140 -0.57 9.77 35.08
C LEU A 140 -0.95 8.40 35.67
N GLU A 141 -2.10 8.33 36.35
CA GLU A 141 -2.63 7.13 37.00
C GLU A 141 -3.64 6.34 36.13
N SER A 142 -4.15 6.90 35.03
CA SER A 142 -5.04 6.15 34.13
C SER A 142 -4.21 5.27 33.21
N SER A 143 -4.41 3.96 33.28
CA SER A 143 -3.77 2.97 32.40
C SER A 143 -4.23 3.05 30.94
N GLU A 144 -5.23 3.87 30.63
CA GLU A 144 -5.76 4.02 29.27
C GLU A 144 -5.67 5.49 28.79
N PRO A 145 -4.97 5.78 27.68
CA PRO A 145 -4.93 7.12 27.10
C PRO A 145 -6.31 7.59 26.61
N LEU A 146 -6.61 8.88 26.78
CA LEU A 146 -7.77 9.51 26.17
C LEU A 146 -7.39 9.99 24.77
N ILE A 147 -7.61 9.14 23.78
CA ILE A 147 -7.15 9.44 22.42
C ILE A 147 -8.20 10.24 21.69
N ASN A 148 -8.00 11.54 21.71
CA ASN A 148 -8.79 12.48 20.92
C ASN A 148 -8.10 12.76 19.58
N GLY A 149 -8.90 12.96 18.53
CA GLY A 149 -8.43 13.46 17.25
C GLY A 149 -8.12 12.40 16.19
N LYS A 150 -7.28 12.78 15.22
CA LYS A 150 -7.11 12.06 13.94
C LYS A 150 -6.45 10.69 14.07
N TYR A 151 -5.87 10.36 15.22
CA TYR A 151 -5.17 9.09 15.46
C TYR A 151 -5.95 8.08 16.30
N ALA A 152 -7.16 8.44 16.78
CA ALA A 152 -7.97 7.57 17.64
C ALA A 152 -8.26 6.21 17.01
N HIS A 153 -8.69 6.20 15.76
CA HIS A 153 -8.98 4.96 15.03
C HIS A 153 -7.72 4.12 14.79
N ILE A 154 -6.58 4.75 14.47
CA ILE A 154 -5.29 4.06 14.27
C ILE A 154 -4.86 3.40 15.58
N TYR A 155 -4.92 4.12 16.69
CA TYR A 155 -4.59 3.55 18.00
C TYR A 155 -5.50 2.41 18.39
N THR A 156 -6.82 2.58 18.27
CA THR A 156 -7.77 1.53 18.63
C THR A 156 -7.45 0.25 17.85
N TYR A 157 -7.20 0.38 16.55
CA TYR A 157 -6.80 -0.76 15.72
C TYR A 157 -5.46 -1.37 16.15
N TYR A 158 -4.43 -0.55 16.41
CA TYR A 158 -3.13 -1.04 16.89
C TYR A 158 -3.24 -1.79 18.22
N LYS A 159 -4.13 -1.36 19.12
CA LYS A 159 -4.41 -2.06 20.39
C LYS A 159 -5.14 -3.37 20.12
N GLU A 160 -6.16 -3.37 19.25
CA GLU A 160 -6.92 -4.56 18.85
C GLU A 160 -6.02 -5.67 18.29
N VAL A 161 -5.05 -5.31 17.45
CA VAL A 161 -4.13 -6.28 16.81
C VAL A 161 -2.82 -6.48 17.58
N GLY A 162 -2.71 -5.96 18.80
CA GLY A 162 -1.57 -6.20 19.70
C GLY A 162 -0.25 -5.52 19.28
N LEU A 163 -0.29 -4.52 18.41
CA LEU A 163 0.87 -3.71 18.03
C LEU A 163 1.26 -2.68 19.10
N ILE A 164 0.36 -2.39 20.03
CA ILE A 164 0.63 -1.60 21.23
C ILE A 164 0.43 -2.52 22.44
N ASP A 165 1.51 -2.75 23.17
CA ASP A 165 1.46 -3.45 24.45
C ASP A 165 1.71 -2.46 25.60
N LEU A 166 0.62 -2.07 26.27
CA LEU A 166 0.65 -1.22 27.45
C LEU A 166 1.21 -1.94 28.69
N LYS A 167 1.44 -3.25 28.63
CA LYS A 167 1.95 -4.07 29.73
C LYS A 167 3.47 -4.30 29.67
N ARG A 168 4.17 -3.85 28.61
CA ARG A 168 5.63 -3.92 28.56
C ARG A 168 6.21 -3.10 29.72
N GLU A 169 7.15 -3.69 30.47
CA GLU A 169 7.79 -3.09 31.66
C GLU A 169 8.46 -1.71 31.41
N ASN A 170 8.61 -1.30 30.15
CA ASN A 170 9.20 -0.03 29.72
C ASN A 170 8.18 0.94 29.07
N PHE A 171 6.88 0.76 29.31
CA PHE A 171 5.89 1.75 28.87
C PHE A 171 6.14 3.07 29.59
N VAL A 172 6.60 4.09 28.85
CA VAL A 172 6.67 5.46 29.36
C VAL A 172 5.29 6.09 29.15
N PRO A 173 4.55 6.42 30.22
CA PRO A 173 3.27 7.13 30.09
C PRO A 173 3.49 8.42 29.29
N GLY A 174 2.73 8.63 28.22
CA GLY A 174 2.85 9.82 27.37
C GLY A 174 3.37 9.57 25.94
N ILE A 175 4.07 8.46 25.67
CA ILE A 175 4.71 8.23 24.36
C ILE A 175 4.34 6.84 23.82
N VAL A 176 3.52 6.80 22.75
CA VAL A 176 3.28 5.59 21.96
C VAL A 176 3.87 5.79 20.57
N SER A 177 4.74 4.88 20.15
CA SER A 177 5.24 4.87 18.78
C SER A 177 4.33 4.00 17.91
N PHE A 178 3.80 4.57 16.83
CA PHE A 178 3.11 3.82 15.77
C PHE A 178 4.09 3.23 14.75
N VAL A 179 5.34 3.70 14.77
CA VAL A 179 6.41 3.33 13.84
C VAL A 179 7.41 2.46 14.62
N THR A 180 7.12 1.16 14.66
CA THR A 180 7.93 0.15 15.33
C THR A 180 8.29 -0.95 14.34
N SER A 181 9.22 -1.83 14.73
CA SER A 181 9.60 -2.97 13.89
C SER A 181 8.42 -3.91 13.69
N GLU A 182 7.66 -4.14 14.76
CA GLU A 182 6.47 -4.98 14.76
C GLU A 182 5.37 -4.41 13.86
N SER A 183 5.14 -3.09 13.89
CA SER A 183 4.12 -2.49 13.02
C SER A 183 4.55 -2.50 11.55
N ALA A 184 5.82 -2.19 11.25
CA ALA A 184 6.35 -2.24 9.90
C ALA A 184 6.25 -3.65 9.28
N ASP A 185 6.65 -4.67 10.05
CA ASP A 185 6.60 -6.06 9.59
C ASP A 185 5.14 -6.54 9.43
N PHE A 186 4.25 -6.19 10.36
CA PHE A 186 2.83 -6.51 10.28
C PHE A 186 2.18 -5.95 9.02
N PHE A 187 2.35 -4.66 8.73
CA PHE A 187 1.71 -4.04 7.57
C PHE A 187 2.29 -4.52 6.24
N TYR A 188 3.58 -4.84 6.21
CA TYR A 188 4.17 -5.44 5.02
C TYR A 188 3.62 -6.85 4.77
N LEU A 189 3.43 -7.67 5.81
CA LEU A 189 2.75 -8.97 5.68
C LEU A 189 1.30 -8.83 5.20
N LYS A 190 0.55 -7.87 5.73
CA LYS A 190 -0.81 -7.58 5.28
C LYS A 190 -0.86 -7.05 3.85
N THR A 191 0.20 -6.36 3.40
CA THR A 191 0.36 -5.94 2.01
C THR A 191 0.51 -7.14 1.08
N LYS A 192 1.43 -8.07 1.39
CA LYS A 192 1.58 -9.32 0.61
C LYS A 192 0.25 -10.07 0.54
N LYS A 193 -0.38 -10.26 1.70
CA LYS A 193 -1.67 -10.96 1.79
C LYS A 193 -2.77 -10.32 0.96
N LEU A 194 -2.89 -8.98 0.93
CA LEU A 194 -3.89 -8.32 0.10
C LEU A 194 -3.67 -8.64 -1.39
N LEU A 195 -2.43 -8.57 -1.86
CA LEU A 195 -2.10 -8.85 -3.26
C LEU A 195 -2.40 -10.32 -3.60
N GLU A 196 -2.02 -11.26 -2.74
CA GLU A 196 -2.35 -12.69 -2.88
C GLU A 196 -3.85 -12.95 -2.91
N ASP A 197 -4.60 -12.33 -1.99
CA ASP A 197 -6.05 -12.41 -1.92
C ASP A 197 -6.70 -11.90 -3.22
N ILE A 198 -6.21 -10.80 -3.81
CA ILE A 198 -6.69 -10.30 -5.12
C ILE A 198 -6.37 -11.29 -6.24
N LEU A 199 -5.13 -11.78 -6.30
CA LEU A 199 -4.65 -12.71 -7.34
C LEU A 199 -5.35 -14.07 -7.30
N THR A 200 -5.84 -14.49 -6.13
CA THR A 200 -6.52 -15.79 -5.96
C THR A 200 -8.04 -15.66 -5.93
N GLY A 201 -8.58 -14.53 -5.48
CA GLY A 201 -10.01 -14.28 -5.35
C GLY A 201 -10.68 -13.78 -6.63
N TYR A 202 -9.91 -13.27 -7.60
CA TYR A 202 -10.47 -12.81 -8.88
C TYR A 202 -10.61 -13.97 -9.88
N PRO A 203 -11.80 -14.17 -10.49
CA PRO A 203 -12.10 -15.40 -11.24
C PRO A 203 -11.58 -15.43 -12.68
N ASP A 204 -11.18 -14.27 -13.24
CA ASP A 204 -10.72 -14.18 -14.63
C ASP A 204 -9.19 -14.11 -14.67
N GLU A 205 -8.56 -15.21 -15.08
CA GLU A 205 -7.11 -15.29 -15.19
C GLU A 205 -6.53 -14.37 -16.26
N ASN A 206 -7.29 -14.05 -17.32
CA ASN A 206 -6.81 -13.12 -18.35
C ASN A 206 -6.70 -11.70 -17.78
N TRP A 207 -7.57 -11.37 -16.82
CA TRP A 207 -7.57 -10.08 -16.14
C TRP A 207 -6.35 -9.92 -15.20
N LEU A 208 -5.82 -11.05 -14.70
CA LEU A 208 -4.70 -11.07 -13.76
C LEU A 208 -3.35 -11.41 -14.39
N GLY A 209 -3.32 -12.02 -15.58
CA GLY A 209 -2.13 -12.62 -16.18
C GLY A 209 -0.88 -11.75 -16.11
N PRO A 210 -0.90 -10.53 -16.69
CA PRO A 210 0.25 -9.62 -16.68
C PRO A 210 0.72 -9.25 -15.26
N VAL A 211 -0.19 -8.84 -14.38
CA VAL A 211 0.18 -8.43 -13.01
C VAL A 211 0.64 -9.61 -12.15
N LYS A 212 0.19 -10.84 -12.45
CA LYS A 212 0.61 -12.06 -11.75
C LYS A 212 2.06 -12.41 -12.06
N GLU A 213 2.48 -12.27 -13.32
CA GLU A 213 3.89 -12.41 -13.70
C GLU A 213 4.75 -11.37 -12.98
N THR A 214 4.32 -10.11 -12.97
CA THR A 214 5.01 -9.05 -12.23
C THR A 214 5.06 -9.33 -10.72
N TYR A 215 3.97 -9.82 -10.12
CA TYR A 215 3.95 -10.20 -8.70
C TYR A 215 4.99 -11.26 -8.38
N ASN A 216 5.08 -12.31 -9.20
CA ASN A 216 6.06 -13.38 -9.01
C ASN A 216 7.49 -12.85 -9.14
N LEU A 217 7.76 -11.96 -10.09
CA LEU A 217 9.07 -11.28 -10.20
C LEU A 217 9.39 -10.43 -8.95
N ALA A 218 8.39 -9.82 -8.34
CA ALA A 218 8.58 -8.95 -7.18
C ALA A 218 8.79 -9.74 -5.87
N PHE A 219 8.13 -10.89 -5.70
CA PHE A 219 8.06 -11.61 -4.42
C PHE A 219 8.68 -13.01 -4.42
N GLU A 220 8.88 -13.65 -5.57
CA GLU A 220 9.36 -15.05 -5.68
C GLU A 220 10.80 -15.18 -6.19
N VAL A 221 11.52 -14.06 -6.38
CA VAL A 221 12.93 -14.10 -6.80
C VAL A 221 13.84 -14.28 -5.58
N GLU A 222 14.31 -15.52 -5.39
CA GLU A 222 15.50 -15.90 -4.61
C GLU A 222 16.74 -16.04 -5.51
#